data_AF-A0A543IIZ8-F1
#
_entry.id   AF-A0A543IIZ8-F1
#
_cell.length_a   1.000
_cell.length_b   1.000
_cell.length_c   1.000
_cell.angle_alpha   90.00
_cell.angle_beta   90.00
_cell.angle_gamma   90.00
#
_symmetry.space_group_name_H-M   'P 1'
#
loop_
_entity.id
_entity.type
_entity.pdbx_description
1 polymer ?
#
loop_
_entity_poly.entity_id
_entity_poly.type
_entity_poly.pdbx_seq_one_letter_code
_entity_poly.pdbx_strand_id
1 'polypeptide(L)'
;MSSSAVFDPAVRDVPAHDHWHPDIPGVAEILTGGSVRMECQGREPGADPLLCGPLVVAGAEPGDLIVVDVLAVGRAGSVHDGGGHPGIIGCAPPAPVAVPSGARGRDVGGCRIAPLAAGSRVLLPVRVRGAKLSVGDLHFPAPGAYECDGAALPGWIDLRINLTRRGVDRFGVTGPMLMPDPAPSLV
;
A
#
# COMPACT_ATOMS: atom_id res chain seq x y z
N MET A 1 25.98 6.91 -4.77
CA MET A 1 26.23 5.59 -4.14
C MET A 1 24.88 4.97 -3.90
N SER A 2 24.52 3.97 -4.71
CA SER A 2 23.20 3.31 -4.65
C SER A 2 23.15 2.45 -3.38
N SER A 3 22.29 2.80 -2.43
CA SER A 3 22.01 1.93 -1.28
C SER A 3 20.98 0.92 -1.74
N SER A 4 21.47 -0.23 -2.18
CA SER A 4 20.65 -1.42 -2.42
C SER A 4 20.07 -1.88 -1.08
N ALA A 5 18.74 -2.00 -0.99
CA ALA A 5 18.14 -2.77 0.09
C ALA A 5 18.75 -4.18 0.08
N VAL A 6 19.04 -4.74 1.25
CA VAL A 6 19.47 -6.14 1.37
C VAL A 6 18.25 -7.00 1.05
N PHE A 7 18.15 -7.42 -0.21
CA PHE A 7 17.15 -8.37 -0.66
C PHE A 7 17.64 -9.77 -0.27
N ASP A 8 16.97 -10.43 0.67
CA ASP A 8 17.18 -11.85 0.91
C ASP A 8 16.34 -12.63 -0.11
N PRO A 9 16.95 -13.27 -1.12
CA PRO A 9 16.21 -14.02 -2.13
C PRO A 9 15.53 -15.29 -1.58
N ALA A 10 15.74 -15.65 -0.30
CA ALA A 10 15.07 -16.75 0.38
C ALA A 10 13.70 -16.36 0.97
N VAL A 11 13.40 -15.07 1.14
CA VAL A 11 12.08 -14.59 1.58
C VAL A 11 11.20 -14.34 0.35
N ARG A 12 10.88 -15.41 -0.39
CA ARG A 12 10.00 -15.33 -1.58
C ARG A 12 8.52 -15.45 -1.24
N ASP A 13 8.18 -16.15 -0.17
CA ASP A 13 6.80 -16.29 0.32
C ASP A 13 6.64 -15.48 1.61
N VAL A 14 6.38 -14.18 1.46
CA VAL A 14 5.76 -13.41 2.54
C VAL A 14 4.28 -13.80 2.56
N PRO A 15 3.77 -14.45 3.63
CA PRO A 15 2.36 -14.82 3.69
C PRO A 15 1.50 -13.56 3.59
N ALA A 16 0.53 -13.57 2.67
CA ALA A 16 -0.49 -12.55 2.66
C ALA A 16 -1.27 -12.57 3.99
N HIS A 17 -1.81 -11.42 4.39
CA HIS A 17 -2.70 -11.32 5.55
C HIS A 17 -4.01 -10.64 5.17
N ASP A 18 -5.07 -10.97 5.89
CA ASP A 18 -6.46 -10.55 5.64
C ASP A 18 -7.02 -9.66 6.75
N HIS A 19 -6.18 -9.27 7.70
CA HIS A 19 -6.55 -8.45 8.84
C HIS A 19 -5.47 -7.44 9.20
N TRP A 20 -5.87 -6.42 9.95
CA TRP A 20 -5.01 -5.35 10.42
C TRP A 20 -4.88 -5.41 11.93
N HIS A 21 -3.64 -5.47 12.42
CA HIS A 21 -3.34 -5.40 13.85
C HIS A 21 -1.90 -4.84 14.04
N PRO A 22 -1.63 -4.03 15.09
CA PRO A 22 -0.29 -3.50 15.35
C PRO A 22 0.76 -4.59 15.54
N ASP A 23 0.35 -5.74 16.08
CA ASP A 23 1.26 -6.84 16.44
C ASP A 23 1.62 -7.76 15.28
N ILE A 24 1.03 -7.56 14.08
CA ILE A 24 1.45 -8.34 12.90
C ILE A 24 2.95 -8.04 12.67
N PRO A 25 3.81 -9.08 12.66
CA PRO A 25 5.24 -8.90 12.44
C PRO A 25 5.51 -8.20 11.11
N GLY A 26 6.50 -7.33 11.11
CA GLY A 26 6.95 -6.71 9.86
C GLY A 26 7.65 -7.74 8.98
N VAL A 27 7.40 -7.69 7.68
CA VAL A 27 7.99 -8.63 6.71
C VAL A 27 9.31 -8.11 6.12
N ALA A 28 9.49 -6.79 6.17
CA ALA A 28 10.70 -6.08 5.82
C ALA A 28 10.71 -4.71 6.51
N GLU A 29 11.87 -4.07 6.56
CA GLU A 29 12.04 -2.69 7.02
C GLU A 29 12.55 -1.81 5.87
N ILE A 30 12.03 -0.58 5.77
CA ILE A 30 12.44 0.42 4.80
C ILE A 30 12.84 1.73 5.49
N LEU A 31 13.90 2.34 4.97
CA LEU A 31 14.32 3.69 5.36
C LEU A 31 13.56 4.74 4.54
N THR A 32 13.37 5.92 5.11
CA THR A 32 12.80 7.06 4.38
C THR A 32 13.58 7.36 3.09
N GLY A 33 12.86 7.63 2.01
CA GLY A 33 13.41 7.80 0.65
C GLY A 33 13.64 6.48 -0.09
N GLY A 34 13.56 5.33 0.59
CA GLY A 34 13.70 4.01 -0.01
C GLY A 34 12.53 3.65 -0.92
N SER A 35 12.81 2.71 -1.83
CA SER A 35 11.79 2.10 -2.70
C SER A 35 11.79 0.58 -2.57
N VAL A 36 10.62 -0.03 -2.75
CA VAL A 36 10.41 -1.47 -2.60
C VAL A 36 9.37 -1.96 -3.61
N ARG A 37 9.58 -3.15 -4.14
CA ARG A 37 8.57 -3.92 -4.86
C ARG A 37 7.84 -4.83 -3.88
N MET A 38 6.51 -4.77 -3.87
CA MET A 38 5.66 -5.68 -3.10
C MET A 38 4.89 -6.57 -4.08
N GLU A 39 5.06 -7.89 -3.94
CA GLU A 39 4.29 -8.90 -4.66
C GLU A 39 3.04 -9.23 -3.83
N CYS A 40 1.87 -9.15 -4.45
CA CYS A 40 0.58 -9.25 -3.77
C CYS A 40 -0.27 -10.33 -4.45
N GLN A 41 -0.88 -11.17 -3.61
CA GLN A 41 -1.72 -12.26 -4.08
C GLN A 41 -3.09 -11.73 -4.54
N GLY A 42 -3.66 -12.40 -5.54
CA GLY A 42 -5.05 -12.16 -5.94
C GLY A 42 -6.03 -12.81 -4.97
N ARG A 43 -7.32 -12.55 -5.17
CA ARG A 43 -8.40 -13.27 -4.48
C ARG A 43 -9.59 -13.46 -5.42
N GLU A 44 -10.37 -14.48 -5.11
CA GLU A 44 -11.67 -14.69 -5.75
C GLU A 44 -12.67 -13.59 -5.36
N PRO A 45 -13.64 -13.27 -6.24
CA PRO A 45 -14.73 -12.35 -5.90
C PRO A 45 -15.45 -12.74 -4.61
N GLY A 46 -15.73 -11.75 -3.76
CA GLY A 46 -16.44 -11.95 -2.49
C GLY A 46 -15.59 -12.45 -1.32
N ALA A 47 -14.34 -12.86 -1.55
CA ALA A 47 -13.39 -13.10 -0.46
C ALA A 47 -12.89 -11.77 0.15
N ASP A 48 -12.46 -11.82 1.41
CA ASP A 48 -11.86 -10.65 2.07
C ASP A 48 -10.54 -10.26 1.39
N PRO A 49 -10.22 -8.96 1.27
CA PRO A 49 -8.98 -8.50 0.64
C PRO A 49 -7.73 -9.05 1.30
N LEU A 50 -6.86 -9.66 0.49
CA LEU A 50 -5.52 -10.08 0.87
C LEU A 50 -4.51 -8.95 0.67
N LEU A 51 -3.62 -8.81 1.64
CA LEU A 51 -2.62 -7.76 1.71
C LEU A 51 -1.21 -8.35 1.74
N CYS A 52 -0.31 -7.72 1.00
CA CYS A 52 1.14 -7.90 1.08
C CYS A 52 1.70 -6.88 2.09
N GLY A 53 2.64 -7.31 2.94
CA GLY A 53 3.14 -6.54 4.08
C GLY A 53 2.92 -7.26 5.41
N PRO A 54 3.03 -6.56 6.56
CA PRO A 54 3.31 -5.12 6.69
C PRO A 54 4.78 -4.76 6.49
N LEU A 55 5.04 -3.71 5.72
CA LEU A 55 6.33 -3.04 5.65
C LEU A 55 6.53 -2.11 6.86
N VAL A 56 7.66 -2.25 7.54
CA VAL A 56 8.04 -1.39 8.66
C VAL A 56 8.79 -0.18 8.11
N VAL A 57 8.32 1.02 8.40
CA VAL A 57 9.03 2.27 8.09
C VAL A 57 9.91 2.65 9.27
N ALA A 58 11.22 2.52 9.11
CA ALA A 58 12.18 2.72 10.17
C ALA A 58 12.03 4.11 10.83
N GLY A 59 11.88 4.11 12.16
CA GLY A 59 11.76 5.32 12.96
C GLY A 59 10.42 6.05 12.88
N ALA A 60 9.43 5.54 12.14
CA ALA A 60 8.08 6.12 12.12
C ALA A 60 7.38 5.94 13.48
N GLU A 61 6.82 7.01 14.02
CA GLU A 61 6.09 7.00 15.30
C GLU A 61 4.66 7.54 15.14
N PRO A 62 3.72 7.19 16.03
CA PRO A 62 2.38 7.78 16.02
C PRO A 62 2.41 9.31 15.97
N GLY A 63 1.62 9.90 15.06
CA GLY A 63 1.61 11.35 14.78
C GLY A 63 2.52 11.78 13.63
N ASP A 64 3.41 10.90 13.16
CA ASP A 64 4.11 11.10 11.90
C ASP A 64 3.19 10.86 10.70
N LEU A 65 3.64 11.27 9.52
CA LEU A 65 2.97 11.00 8.25
C LEU A 65 3.93 10.27 7.32
N ILE A 66 3.48 9.18 6.70
CA ILE A 66 4.21 8.59 5.57
C ILE A 66 3.60 9.08 4.26
N VAL A 67 4.48 9.47 3.34
CA VAL A 67 4.16 9.82 1.97
C VAL A 67 4.57 8.64 1.11
N VAL A 68 3.60 8.03 0.46
CA VAL A 68 3.80 6.86 -0.40
C VAL A 68 3.57 7.28 -1.84
N ASP A 69 4.61 7.20 -2.66
CA ASP A 69 4.51 7.35 -4.11
C ASP A 69 4.30 5.97 -4.74
N VAL A 70 3.30 5.83 -5.61
CA VAL A 70 3.14 4.67 -6.47
C VAL A 70 4.02 4.87 -7.70
N LEU A 71 5.10 4.12 -7.80
CA LEU A 71 6.06 4.27 -8.89
C LEU A 71 5.64 3.49 -10.13
N ALA A 72 5.13 2.28 -9.94
CA ALA A 72 4.70 1.39 -11.01
C ALA A 72 3.80 0.28 -10.44
N VAL A 73 2.92 -0.28 -11.27
CA VAL A 73 2.06 -1.43 -10.93
C VAL A 73 2.07 -2.40 -12.10
N GLY A 74 1.98 -3.69 -11.84
CA GLY A 74 1.90 -4.67 -12.92
C GLY A 74 1.34 -6.02 -12.49
N ARG A 75 0.91 -6.79 -13.49
CA ARG A 75 0.36 -8.13 -13.32
C ARG A 75 1.49 -9.11 -12.99
N ALA A 76 1.13 -10.21 -12.32
CA ALA A 76 2.07 -11.30 -12.06
C ALA A 76 2.74 -11.76 -13.37
N GLY A 77 4.04 -12.05 -13.32
CA GLY A 77 4.81 -12.44 -14.51
C GLY A 77 5.42 -11.29 -15.33
N SER A 78 5.46 -10.06 -14.78
CA SER A 78 6.28 -8.91 -15.23
C SER A 78 5.65 -7.94 -16.24
N VAL A 79 4.34 -7.97 -16.44
CA VAL A 79 3.67 -7.01 -17.33
C VAL A 79 3.29 -5.75 -16.55
N HIS A 80 3.99 -4.64 -16.79
CA HIS A 80 3.57 -3.33 -16.29
C HIS A 80 2.20 -2.95 -16.86
N ASP A 81 1.34 -2.38 -16.02
CA ASP A 81 -0.02 -2.00 -16.39
C ASP A 81 -0.28 -0.57 -15.88
N GLY A 82 -0.34 0.39 -16.80
CA GLY A 82 -0.47 1.82 -16.46
C GLY A 82 -1.79 2.18 -15.79
N GLY A 83 -2.83 1.37 -15.98
CA GLY A 83 -4.11 1.51 -15.28
C GLY A 83 -4.18 0.72 -13.97
N GLY A 84 -3.19 -0.12 -13.69
CA GLY A 84 -3.12 -0.96 -12.50
C GLY A 84 -3.04 -0.13 -11.21
N HIS A 85 -3.78 -0.53 -10.18
CA HIS A 85 -3.82 0.21 -8.92
C HIS A 85 -4.27 -0.67 -7.74
N PRO A 86 -3.92 -0.32 -6.49
CA PRO A 86 -4.38 -1.05 -5.32
C PRO A 86 -5.82 -0.71 -4.96
N GLY A 87 -6.59 -1.74 -4.65
CA GLY A 87 -7.91 -1.63 -4.04
C GLY A 87 -7.82 -1.12 -2.61
N ILE A 88 -6.75 -1.52 -1.90
CA ILE A 88 -6.51 -1.12 -0.50
C ILE A 88 -5.02 -0.82 -0.27
N ILE A 89 -4.74 0.30 0.40
CA ILE A 89 -3.42 0.65 0.92
C ILE A 89 -3.55 1.44 2.23
N GLY A 90 -2.77 1.09 3.25
CA GLY A 90 -2.87 1.79 4.54
C GLY A 90 -1.89 1.33 5.61
N CYS A 91 -1.92 2.01 6.75
CA CYS A 91 -1.17 1.65 7.94
C CYS A 91 -2.02 0.80 8.90
N ALA A 92 -1.37 -0.01 9.73
CA ALA A 92 -2.07 -0.71 10.81
C ALA A 92 -2.67 0.30 11.80
N PRO A 93 -3.89 0.06 12.29
CA PRO A 93 -4.54 0.90 13.29
C PRO A 93 -4.03 0.53 14.69
N PRO A 94 -4.18 1.42 15.69
CA PRO A 94 -3.97 1.08 17.09
C PRO A 94 -5.23 0.36 17.61
N ALA A 95 -5.48 -0.85 17.09
CA ALA A 95 -6.66 -1.64 17.43
C ALA A 95 -6.31 -2.71 18.48
N PRO A 96 -7.17 -2.95 19.48
CA PRO A 96 -6.97 -3.99 20.50
C PRO A 96 -7.28 -5.40 19.98
N VAL A 97 -7.93 -5.50 18.82
CA VAL A 97 -8.30 -6.75 18.15
C VAL A 97 -8.06 -6.60 16.65
N ALA A 98 -7.78 -7.72 15.99
CA ALA A 98 -7.58 -7.75 14.55
C ALA A 98 -8.84 -7.27 13.80
N VAL A 99 -8.66 -6.39 12.84
CA VAL A 99 -9.74 -5.84 12.01
C VAL A 99 -9.66 -6.44 10.61
N PRO A 100 -10.70 -7.11 10.09
CA PRO A 100 -10.69 -7.63 8.72
C PRO A 100 -10.39 -6.56 7.68
N SER A 101 -9.71 -6.94 6.59
CA SER A 101 -9.25 -5.98 5.58
C SER A 101 -10.38 -5.20 4.93
N GLY A 102 -11.46 -5.88 4.55
CA GLY A 102 -12.63 -5.25 3.94
C GLY A 102 -13.31 -4.25 4.87
N ALA A 103 -13.22 -4.46 6.19
CA ALA A 103 -13.90 -3.65 7.20
C ALA A 103 -13.25 -2.28 7.45
N ARG A 104 -12.03 -2.02 6.95
CA ARG A 104 -11.33 -0.74 7.15
C ARG A 104 -11.95 0.44 6.38
N GLY A 105 -12.74 0.18 5.35
CA GLY A 105 -13.50 1.21 4.65
C GLY A 105 -12.65 2.43 4.23
N ARG A 106 -13.03 3.62 4.71
CA ARG A 106 -12.35 4.90 4.41
C ARG A 106 -11.15 5.23 5.31
N ASP A 107 -10.83 4.37 6.30
CA ASP A 107 -9.65 4.55 7.15
C ASP A 107 -8.35 4.15 6.45
N VAL A 108 -8.47 3.61 5.23
CA VAL A 108 -7.39 3.23 4.32
C VAL A 108 -7.61 3.88 2.97
N GLY A 109 -6.53 4.08 2.22
CA GLY A 109 -6.60 4.52 0.84
C GLY A 109 -6.86 3.35 -0.11
N GLY A 110 -7.02 3.67 -1.39
CA GLY A 110 -7.23 2.71 -2.45
C GLY A 110 -8.38 3.11 -3.36
N CYS A 111 -8.66 2.22 -4.30
CA CYS A 111 -9.44 2.57 -5.48
C CYS A 111 -10.87 3.03 -5.15
N ARG A 112 -11.52 2.53 -4.07
CA ARG A 112 -12.87 2.96 -3.65
C ARG A 112 -13.00 4.46 -3.36
N ILE A 113 -11.88 5.16 -3.13
CA ILE A 113 -11.82 6.61 -2.99
C ILE A 113 -11.34 7.23 -4.30
N ALA A 114 -10.17 6.81 -4.77
CA ALA A 114 -9.62 7.17 -6.07
C ALA A 114 -8.57 6.12 -6.50
N PRO A 115 -8.45 5.78 -7.79
CA PRO A 115 -7.42 4.86 -8.25
C PRO A 115 -6.03 5.47 -8.03
N LEU A 116 -5.14 4.70 -7.40
CA LEU A 116 -3.75 5.07 -7.15
C LEU A 116 -2.84 4.37 -8.16
N ALA A 117 -2.97 4.77 -9.43
CA ALA A 117 -2.12 4.28 -10.52
C ALA A 117 -0.67 4.78 -10.39
N ALA A 118 0.24 4.29 -11.22
CA ALA A 118 1.61 4.80 -11.31
C ALA A 118 1.61 6.34 -11.46
N GLY A 119 2.47 7.02 -10.70
CA GLY A 119 2.50 8.49 -10.61
C GLY A 119 1.63 9.08 -9.48
N SER A 120 0.71 8.30 -8.93
CA SER A 120 -0.12 8.72 -7.80
C SER A 120 0.66 8.77 -6.48
N ARG A 121 0.13 9.52 -5.52
CA ARG A 121 0.65 9.61 -4.16
C ARG A 121 -0.47 9.46 -3.14
N VAL A 122 -0.16 8.85 -2.00
CA VAL A 122 -1.03 8.82 -0.83
C VAL A 122 -0.28 9.22 0.43
N LEU A 123 -0.93 10.05 1.26
CA LEU A 123 -0.47 10.45 2.59
C LEU A 123 -1.22 9.63 3.62
N LEU A 124 -0.49 8.88 4.44
CA LEU A 124 -1.08 7.99 5.45
C LEU A 124 -0.62 8.39 6.84
N PRO A 125 -1.54 8.71 7.77
CA PRO A 125 -1.19 9.01 9.15
C PRO A 125 -0.62 7.76 9.83
N VAL A 126 0.53 7.92 10.49
CA VAL A 126 1.14 6.88 11.31
C VAL A 126 0.44 6.86 12.66
N ARG A 127 -0.13 5.70 13.02
CA ARG A 127 -0.86 5.52 14.30
C ARG A 127 -0.23 4.48 15.21
N VAL A 128 0.73 3.72 14.68
CA VAL A 128 1.49 2.69 15.41
C VAL A 128 2.96 2.80 15.02
N ARG A 129 3.87 2.37 15.90
CA ARG A 129 5.31 2.39 15.62
C ARG A 129 5.63 1.60 14.35
N GLY A 130 6.48 2.18 13.51
CA GLY A 130 6.88 1.59 12.24
C GLY A 130 5.84 1.69 11.14
N ALA A 131 4.71 2.38 11.36
CA ALA A 131 3.56 2.52 10.45
C ALA A 131 2.82 1.21 10.09
N LYS A 132 3.55 0.11 9.83
CA LYS A 132 3.02 -1.19 9.41
C LYS A 132 2.18 -1.02 8.15
N LEU A 133 2.83 -0.53 7.08
CA LEU A 133 2.21 -0.25 5.79
C LEU A 133 1.89 -1.57 5.07
N SER A 134 0.63 -1.76 4.69
CA SER A 134 0.20 -2.89 3.89
C SER A 134 -0.58 -2.38 2.67
N VAL A 135 -0.52 -3.15 1.59
CA VAL A 135 -1.17 -2.85 0.31
C VAL A 135 -1.67 -4.17 -0.27
N GLY A 136 -2.62 -4.14 -1.19
CA GLY A 136 -3.07 -5.34 -1.86
C GLY A 136 -4.32 -5.07 -2.66
N ASP A 137 -5.08 -6.14 -2.92
CA ASP A 137 -6.32 -6.04 -3.68
C ASP A 137 -6.08 -5.38 -5.04
N LEU A 138 -5.10 -5.85 -5.82
CA LEU A 138 -4.71 -5.16 -7.06
C LEU A 138 -5.76 -5.34 -8.16
N HIS A 139 -6.15 -4.23 -8.77
CA HIS A 139 -7.09 -4.15 -9.89
C HIS A 139 -6.36 -3.71 -11.14
N PHE A 140 -6.73 -4.30 -12.28
CA PHE A 140 -6.12 -4.03 -13.58
C PHE A 140 -7.21 -3.88 -14.65
N PRO A 141 -7.95 -2.76 -14.62
CA PRO A 141 -9.06 -2.53 -15.54
C PRO A 141 -8.55 -2.38 -16.98
N ALA A 142 -9.47 -2.48 -17.94
CA ALA A 142 -9.16 -2.08 -19.31
C ALA A 142 -8.74 -0.59 -19.37
N PRO A 143 -7.90 -0.19 -20.33
CA PRO A 143 -7.70 1.19 -20.73
C PRO A 143 -8.94 2.08 -20.61
N GLY A 144 -8.83 3.19 -19.85
CA GLY A 144 -9.92 4.15 -19.67
C GLY A 144 -11.06 3.70 -18.74
N ALA A 145 -11.00 2.48 -18.18
CA ALA A 145 -11.97 1.99 -17.22
C ALA A 145 -11.48 2.13 -15.77
N TYR A 146 -12.43 2.11 -14.84
CA TYR A 146 -12.20 2.11 -13.40
C TYR A 146 -13.03 0.99 -12.79
N GLU A 147 -12.38 0.11 -12.02
CA GLU A 147 -13.00 -1.06 -11.41
C GLU A 147 -12.40 -1.31 -10.02
N CYS A 148 -13.28 -1.54 -9.04
CA CYS A 148 -12.90 -1.77 -7.64
C CYS A 148 -13.61 -2.95 -6.98
N ASP A 149 -14.73 -3.37 -7.56
CA ASP A 149 -15.62 -4.37 -6.96
C ASP A 149 -15.46 -5.76 -7.61
N GLY A 150 -14.45 -5.90 -8.48
CA GLY A 150 -14.13 -7.12 -9.21
C GLY A 150 -13.17 -8.07 -8.48
N ALA A 151 -12.74 -9.12 -9.20
CA ALA A 151 -11.68 -10.00 -8.74
C ALA A 151 -10.36 -9.23 -8.62
N ALA A 152 -9.63 -9.41 -7.53
CA ALA A 152 -8.28 -8.90 -7.43
C ALA A 152 -7.32 -9.91 -8.05
N LEU A 153 -6.43 -9.42 -8.91
CA LEU A 153 -5.47 -10.28 -9.61
C LEU A 153 -4.12 -10.25 -8.90
N PRO A 154 -3.36 -11.35 -8.94
CA PRO A 154 -1.99 -11.35 -8.44
C PRO A 154 -1.11 -10.41 -9.28
N GLY A 155 -0.21 -9.70 -8.61
CA GLY A 155 0.67 -8.74 -9.26
C GLY A 155 1.64 -8.08 -8.31
N TRP A 156 2.30 -7.04 -8.79
CA TRP A 156 3.30 -6.30 -8.05
C TRP A 156 3.01 -4.80 -8.05
N ILE A 157 3.48 -4.12 -7.02
CA ILE A 157 3.44 -2.67 -6.89
C ILE A 157 4.77 -2.15 -6.36
N ASP A 158 5.34 -1.17 -7.06
CA ASP A 158 6.55 -0.48 -6.67
C ASP A 158 6.18 0.80 -5.92
N LEU A 159 6.68 0.92 -4.69
CA LEU A 159 6.38 2.05 -3.81
C LEU A 159 7.66 2.75 -3.39
N ARG A 160 7.63 4.08 -3.29
CA ARG A 160 8.63 4.86 -2.56
C ARG A 160 8.00 5.49 -1.33
N ILE A 161 8.69 5.39 -0.19
CA ILE A 161 8.16 5.81 1.10
C ILE A 161 9.04 6.91 1.69
N ASN A 162 8.43 8.04 2.05
CA ASN A 162 9.08 9.12 2.78
C ASN A 162 8.40 9.34 4.12
N LEU A 163 9.18 9.55 5.18
CA LEU A 163 8.67 9.82 6.53
C LEU A 163 8.72 11.33 6.81
N THR A 164 7.58 11.89 7.21
CA THR A 164 7.50 13.27 7.68
C THR A 164 7.15 13.32 9.16
N ARG A 165 8.11 13.82 9.95
CA ARG A 165 7.98 13.94 11.40
C ARG A 165 6.86 14.91 11.80
N ARG A 166 6.02 14.51 12.76
CA ARG A 166 4.86 15.29 13.23
C ARG A 166 3.96 15.76 12.07
N GLY A 167 3.89 14.95 11.01
CA GLY A 167 3.21 15.32 9.77
C GLY A 167 1.69 15.43 9.93
N VAL A 168 1.09 14.64 10.83
CA VAL A 168 -0.36 14.71 11.10
C VAL A 168 -0.75 16.11 11.57
N ASP A 169 -0.12 16.61 12.61
CA ASP A 169 -0.42 17.94 13.17
C ASP A 169 -0.02 19.05 12.22
N ARG A 170 1.14 18.93 11.56
CA ARG A 170 1.66 19.98 10.66
C ARG A 170 0.77 20.21 9.45
N PHE A 171 0.12 19.17 8.95
CA PHE A 171 -0.67 19.23 7.71
C PHE A 171 -2.17 18.97 7.92
N GLY A 172 -2.62 18.74 9.16
CA GLY A 172 -4.03 18.48 9.48
C GLY A 172 -4.56 17.16 8.93
N VAL A 173 -3.71 16.14 8.79
CA VAL A 173 -4.02 14.89 8.07
C VAL A 173 -4.47 13.81 9.03
N THR A 174 -5.78 13.70 9.26
CA THR A 174 -6.37 12.74 10.21
C THR A 174 -6.77 11.40 9.57
N GLY A 175 -6.86 11.35 8.23
CA GLY A 175 -7.17 10.17 7.43
C GLY A 175 -6.31 10.09 6.16
N PRO A 176 -6.48 9.06 5.32
CA PRO A 176 -5.75 8.95 4.07
C PRO A 176 -6.08 10.11 3.13
N MET A 177 -5.06 10.78 2.59
CA MET A 177 -5.23 11.78 1.53
C MET A 177 -4.59 11.27 0.25
N LEU A 178 -5.42 11.12 -0.78
CA LEU A 178 -5.03 10.62 -2.08
C LEU A 178 -4.77 11.79 -3.02
N MET A 179 -3.67 11.73 -3.75
CA MET A 179 -3.35 12.60 -4.88
C MET A 179 -3.15 11.68 -6.08
N PRO A 180 -4.21 11.40 -6.84
CA PRO A 180 -4.11 10.61 -8.06
C PRO A 180 -3.14 11.25 -9.05
N ASP A 181 -2.60 10.44 -9.95
CA ASP A 181 -1.78 10.93 -11.06
C ASP A 181 -2.51 12.07 -11.80
N PRO A 182 -1.94 13.28 -11.91
CA PRO A 182 -2.56 14.40 -12.60
C PRO A 182 -2.69 14.18 -14.12
N ALA A 183 -1.96 13.22 -14.70
CA ALA A 183 -2.04 12.86 -16.10
C ALA A 183 -2.16 11.34 -16.24
N PRO A 184 -3.25 10.74 -15.72
CA PRO A 184 -3.33 9.30 -15.61
C PRO A 184 -3.24 8.70 -17.01
N SER A 185 -2.41 7.65 -17.15
CA SER A 185 -2.25 6.88 -18.38
C SER A 185 -3.49 6.03 -18.65
N LEU A 186 -4.65 6.67 -18.71
CA LEU A 186 -5.92 6.10 -19.15
C LEU A 186 -5.95 6.13 -20.68
N VAL A 187 -5.05 5.40 -21.31
CA VAL A 187 -4.98 5.23 -22.77
C VAL A 187 -5.28 3.81 -23.16
#